data_AF-A0A1B6J5G5-F1
#
_entry.id   AF-A0A1B6J5G5-F1
#
_cell.length_a   1.000
_cell.length_b   1.000
_cell.length_c   1.000
_cell.angle_alpha   90.00
_cell.angle_beta   90.00
_cell.angle_gamma   90.00
#
_symmetry.space_group_name_H-M   'P 1'
#
loop_
_entity.id
_entity.type
_entity.pdbx_description
1 polymer ?
#
loop_
_entity_poly.entity_id
_entity_poly.type
_entity_poly.pdbx_seq_one_letter_code
_entity_poly.pdbx_strand_id
1 'polypeptide(L)'
;MDELLDWEEESILLPLELCGSRNQTNHSDWVLEYQNRTVHCLEHAPTLTDGAYTRALVLGSMAVLSLVGNLLTIYSIHTSRHSRRQRHQSAMYSLILHLSVADLLVTVFCLGGEAVWSYTVAWLAGNLACKLFKFLEMFSLYLSTFVLVLIGVDRFLAVRYPIKSLSTAKRCNRLVGCAWGLSALLSVPQMVIFHEVRGPFYEEFYQCV
;
A
#
# COMPACT_ATOMS: atom_id res chain seq x y z
N MET A 1 -8.87 7.86 30.10
CA MET A 1 -8.50 9.24 30.47
C MET A 1 -7.43 9.08 31.52
N ASP A 2 -6.23 9.49 31.14
CA ASP A 2 -5.05 9.77 31.96
C ASP A 2 -4.24 8.58 32.53
N GLU A 3 -3.47 7.94 31.65
CA GLU A 3 -2.18 7.29 31.98
C GLU A 3 -1.09 7.82 31.01
N LEU A 4 -1.06 9.14 30.86
CA LEU A 4 0.06 9.92 30.35
C LEU A 4 0.56 10.73 31.53
N LEU A 5 1.68 10.34 32.14
CA LEU A 5 2.80 11.21 32.57
C LEU A 5 3.76 10.46 33.49
N ASP A 6 5.04 10.68 33.20
CA ASP A 6 6.23 10.51 34.05
C ASP A 6 6.86 9.12 34.24
N TRP A 7 7.65 8.73 33.24
CA TRP A 7 9.01 8.24 33.47
C TRP A 7 10.04 9.16 32.77
N GLU A 8 9.83 10.48 32.82
CA GLU A 8 10.67 11.50 32.19
C GLU A 8 11.68 12.13 33.17
N GLU A 9 12.52 11.30 33.79
CA GLU A 9 13.73 11.70 34.52
C GLU A 9 14.70 10.52 34.35
N GLU A 10 15.68 10.47 33.45
CA GLU A 10 16.71 11.45 33.15
C GLU A 10 17.46 11.07 31.84
N SER A 11 16.74 10.61 30.81
CA SER A 11 17.41 10.16 29.58
C SER A 11 17.74 11.31 28.62
N ILE A 12 19.02 11.65 28.47
CA ILE A 12 19.44 12.66 27.47
C ILE A 12 19.65 11.97 26.12
N LEU A 13 18.95 12.45 25.09
CA LEU A 13 19.17 12.03 23.70
C LEU A 13 20.32 12.85 23.12
N LEU A 14 21.40 12.21 22.69
CA LEU A 14 22.49 12.86 21.99
C LEU A 14 22.71 12.24 20.61
N PRO A 15 23.10 13.03 19.59
CA PRO A 15 23.57 12.50 18.33
C PRO A 15 24.86 11.70 18.53
N LEU A 16 24.99 10.60 17.78
CA LEU A 16 26.08 9.63 17.90
C LEU A 16 27.48 10.27 17.86
N GLU A 17 27.67 11.32 17.06
CA GLU A 17 28.92 12.07 16.90
C GLU A 17 29.41 12.73 18.20
N LEU A 18 28.50 13.17 19.07
CA LEU A 18 28.82 13.80 20.36
C LEU A 18 29.07 12.76 21.47
N CYS A 19 28.66 11.51 21.25
CA CYS A 19 28.89 10.38 22.15
C CYS A 19 30.36 9.88 22.10
N GLY A 20 31.23 10.60 21.37
CA GLY A 20 32.62 10.30 21.10
C GLY A 20 33.48 10.05 22.34
N SER A 21 33.44 8.82 22.87
CA SER A 21 34.60 7.97 23.20
C SER A 21 34.18 6.81 24.12
N ARG A 22 34.02 5.58 23.60
CA ARG A 22 34.42 4.39 24.37
C ARG A 22 34.67 3.10 23.57
N ASN A 23 35.71 2.40 24.02
CA ASN A 23 36.09 1.03 23.70
C ASN A 23 34.91 0.06 23.68
N GLN A 24 34.87 -0.77 22.64
CA GLN A 24 34.01 -1.93 22.47
C GLN A 24 34.05 -2.87 23.69
N THR A 25 32.96 -2.90 24.47
CA THR A 25 32.59 -4.11 25.22
C THR A 25 31.08 -4.26 25.18
N ASN A 26 30.65 -5.18 24.32
CA ASN A 26 29.34 -5.84 24.26
C ASN A 26 28.17 -5.09 23.63
N HIS A 27 27.79 -5.67 22.49
CA HIS A 27 26.57 -5.54 21.70
C HIS A 27 25.30 -5.49 22.58
N SER A 28 24.57 -4.38 22.60
CA SER A 28 23.24 -4.27 21.96
C SER A 28 22.41 -3.03 22.29
N ASP A 29 22.85 -2.08 23.14
CA ASP A 29 22.14 -0.80 23.33
C ASP A 29 23.12 0.36 23.58
N TRP A 30 22.94 1.48 22.86
CA TRP A 30 23.80 2.68 22.95
C TRP A 30 23.49 3.54 24.18
N VAL A 31 23.47 2.93 25.36
CA VAL A 31 23.17 3.61 26.63
C VAL A 31 24.47 3.83 27.40
N LEU A 32 24.86 5.08 27.61
CA LEU A 32 25.96 5.47 28.50
C LEU A 32 25.41 6.08 29.78
N GLU A 33 25.87 5.61 30.93
CA GLU A 33 25.51 6.20 32.21
C GLU A 33 26.54 7.30 32.58
N TYR A 34 26.10 8.56 32.62
CA TYR A 34 26.93 9.72 32.95
C TYR A 34 26.25 10.56 34.02
N GLN A 35 26.91 10.78 35.16
CA GLN A 35 26.39 11.60 36.25
C GLN A 35 25.00 11.16 36.75
N ASN A 36 24.79 9.85 36.99
CA ASN A 36 23.50 9.22 37.33
C ASN A 36 22.39 9.38 36.26
N ARG A 37 22.70 9.86 35.05
CA ARG A 37 21.77 9.90 33.92
C ARG A 37 22.08 8.84 32.88
N THR A 38 21.03 8.27 32.29
CA THR A 38 21.16 7.44 31.08
C THR A 38 21.24 8.35 29.85
N VAL A 39 22.22 8.14 28.98
CA VAL A 39 22.36 8.88 27.72
C VAL A 39 22.16 7.89 26.59
N HIS A 40 21.14 8.13 25.77
CA HIS A 40 20.87 7.32 24.59
C HIS A 40 21.51 8.00 23.37
N CYS A 41 22.50 7.33 22.78
CA CYS A 41 23.15 7.81 21.58
C CYS A 41 22.42 7.28 20.35
N LEU A 42 21.86 8.20 19.55
CA LEU A 42 21.05 7.86 18.39
C LEU A 42 21.73 8.33 17.10
N GLU A 43 21.55 7.56 16.05
CA GLU A 43 22.00 7.92 14.71
C GLU A 43 21.06 8.95 14.07
N HIS A 44 21.53 9.63 13.02
CA HIS A 44 20.70 10.52 12.22
C HIS A 44 19.76 9.69 11.33
N ALA A 45 18.58 10.23 11.02
CA ALA A 45 17.60 9.54 10.18
C ALA A 45 18.16 9.28 8.77
N PRO A 46 17.79 8.15 8.14
CA PRO A 46 18.23 7.85 6.78
C PRO A 46 17.70 8.90 5.81
N THR A 47 18.59 9.48 5.02
CA THR A 47 18.25 10.44 3.97
C THR A 47 17.91 9.72 2.66
N LEU A 48 17.34 10.46 1.70
CA LEU A 48 16.99 9.94 0.39
C LEU A 48 18.23 9.35 -0.32
N THR A 49 18.31 8.03 -0.35
CA THR A 49 19.37 7.31 -1.05
C THR A 49 19.09 7.23 -2.55
N ASP A 50 20.13 7.08 -3.37
CA ASP A 50 19.99 6.86 -4.82
C ASP A 50 19.08 5.66 -5.14
N GLY A 51 19.11 4.63 -4.28
CA GLY A 51 18.23 3.47 -4.39
C GLY A 51 16.76 3.80 -4.14
N ALA A 52 16.46 4.62 -3.13
CA ALA A 52 15.10 5.08 -2.84
C ALA A 52 14.57 6.03 -3.93
N TYR A 53 15.44 6.89 -4.47
CA TYR A 53 15.11 7.79 -5.56
C TYR A 53 14.80 7.04 -6.87
N THR A 54 15.63 6.07 -7.25
CA THR A 54 15.41 5.25 -8.46
C THR A 54 14.12 4.43 -8.36
N ARG A 55 13.82 3.84 -7.19
CA ARG A 55 12.55 3.16 -6.94
C ARG A 55 11.36 4.10 -7.10
N ALA A 56 11.41 5.28 -6.51
CA ALA A 56 10.35 6.28 -6.60
C ALA A 56 10.10 6.70 -8.07
N LEU A 57 11.15 6.94 -8.85
CA LEU A 57 11.03 7.28 -10.26
C LEU A 57 10.39 6.16 -11.09
N VAL A 58 10.85 4.91 -10.92
CA VAL A 58 10.32 3.77 -11.66
C VAL A 58 8.84 3.56 -11.31
N LEU A 59 8.49 3.48 -10.03
CA LEU A 59 7.12 3.28 -9.57
C LEU A 59 6.21 4.44 -9.98
N GLY A 60 6.69 5.69 -9.88
CA GLY A 60 5.96 6.87 -10.33
C GLY A 60 5.67 6.84 -11.83
N SER A 61 6.65 6.46 -12.66
CA SER A 61 6.45 6.34 -14.11
C SER A 61 5.43 5.25 -14.47
N MET A 62 5.51 4.09 -13.82
CA MET A 62 4.53 3.00 -13.98
C MET A 62 3.14 3.45 -13.53
N ALA A 63 3.05 4.20 -12.43
CA ALA A 63 1.78 4.72 -11.93
C ALA A 63 1.13 5.68 -12.94
N VAL A 64 1.88 6.62 -13.51
CA VAL A 64 1.35 7.56 -14.51
C VAL A 64 0.87 6.82 -15.77
N LEU A 65 1.67 5.90 -16.30
CA LEU A 65 1.31 5.12 -17.48
C LEU A 65 0.05 4.27 -17.23
N SER A 66 -0.01 3.59 -16.09
CA SER A 66 -1.15 2.77 -15.69
C SER A 66 -2.41 3.62 -15.47
N LEU A 67 -2.29 4.78 -14.83
CA LEU A 67 -3.39 5.71 -14.61
C LEU A 67 -3.99 6.17 -15.93
N VAL A 68 -3.15 6.65 -16.85
CA VAL A 68 -3.58 7.10 -18.19
C VAL A 68 -4.23 5.94 -18.96
N GLY A 69 -3.60 4.76 -18.99
CA GLY A 69 -4.13 3.60 -19.71
C GLY A 69 -5.50 3.13 -19.19
N ASN A 70 -5.67 3.06 -17.87
CA ASN A 70 -6.93 2.64 -17.26
C ASN A 70 -8.03 3.69 -17.42
N LEU A 71 -7.71 4.98 -17.30
CA LEU A 71 -8.66 6.07 -17.55
C LEU A 71 -9.13 6.10 -19.01
N LEU A 72 -8.20 5.95 -19.96
CA LEU A 72 -8.54 5.84 -21.39
C LEU A 72 -9.42 4.62 -21.67
N THR A 73 -9.18 3.50 -21.00
CA THR A 73 -10.01 2.29 -21.12
C THR A 73 -11.43 2.56 -20.64
N ILE A 74 -11.59 3.16 -19.46
CA ILE A 74 -12.91 3.55 -18.93
C ILE A 74 -13.60 4.52 -19.89
N TYR A 75 -12.90 5.55 -20.36
CA TYR A 75 -13.43 6.52 -21.32
C TYR A 75 -13.89 5.84 -22.62
N SER A 76 -13.06 4.96 -23.19
CA SER A 76 -13.37 4.19 -24.40
C SER A 76 -14.64 3.34 -24.23
N ILE A 77 -14.82 2.71 -23.08
CA ILE A 77 -16.03 1.92 -22.79
C ILE A 77 -17.26 2.82 -22.67
N HIS A 78 -17.13 3.98 -22.00
CA HIS A 78 -18.23 4.93 -21.86
C HIS A 78 -18.69 5.50 -23.21
N THR A 79 -17.76 5.89 -24.08
CA THR A 79 -18.10 6.37 -25.44
C THR A 79 -18.69 5.25 -26.30
N SER A 80 -18.15 4.04 -26.23
CA SER A 80 -18.64 2.89 -27.00
C SER A 80 -20.06 2.44 -26.59
N ARG A 81 -20.39 2.55 -25.29
CA ARG A 81 -21.74 2.23 -24.78
C ARG A 81 -22.83 3.18 -25.30
N HIS A 82 -22.47 4.41 -25.69
CA HIS A 82 -23.41 5.38 -26.23
C HIS A 82 -23.93 4.98 -27.64
N SER A 83 -23.20 4.15 -28.40
CA SER A 83 -23.44 3.90 -29.83
C SER A 83 -24.28 2.64 -30.20
N ARG A 84 -25.11 2.12 -29.28
CA ARG A 84 -26.09 1.01 -29.46
C ARG A 84 -25.59 -0.45 -29.46
N ARG A 85 -26.30 -1.24 -28.63
CA ARG A 85 -26.83 -2.61 -28.86
C ARG A 85 -25.85 -3.80 -28.97
N GLN A 86 -25.37 -4.31 -27.83
CA GLN A 86 -24.89 -5.69 -27.69
C GLN A 86 -25.02 -6.21 -26.25
N ARG A 87 -26.02 -7.05 -25.97
CA ARG A 87 -26.26 -7.63 -24.62
C ARG A 87 -25.14 -8.58 -24.16
N HIS A 88 -24.52 -9.31 -25.08
CA HIS A 88 -23.39 -10.21 -24.80
C HIS A 88 -22.08 -9.43 -24.56
N GLN A 89 -21.87 -8.31 -25.26
CA GLN A 89 -20.71 -7.46 -25.00
C GLN A 89 -20.86 -6.64 -23.72
N SER A 90 -22.09 -6.33 -23.28
CA SER A 90 -22.35 -5.57 -22.06
C SER A 90 -21.70 -6.16 -20.80
N ALA A 91 -21.69 -7.50 -20.66
CA ALA A 91 -21.09 -8.16 -19.50
C ALA A 91 -19.55 -8.21 -19.55
N MET A 92 -18.97 -8.43 -20.73
CA MET A 92 -17.52 -8.33 -20.94
C MET A 92 -17.02 -6.91 -20.64
N TYR A 93 -17.72 -5.88 -21.13
CA TYR A 93 -17.41 -4.50 -20.78
C TYR A 93 -17.57 -4.20 -19.27
N SER A 94 -18.48 -4.91 -18.58
CA SER A 94 -18.60 -4.80 -17.12
C SER A 94 -17.39 -5.37 -16.40
N LEU A 95 -16.88 -6.53 -16.82
CA LEU A 95 -15.65 -7.11 -16.26
C LEU A 95 -14.44 -6.20 -16.50
N ILE A 96 -14.30 -5.67 -17.71
CA ILE A 96 -13.18 -4.75 -18.03
C ILE A 96 -13.29 -3.47 -17.20
N LEU A 97 -14.49 -2.93 -16.98
CA LEU A 97 -14.65 -1.77 -16.08
C LEU A 97 -14.23 -2.07 -14.65
N HIS A 98 -14.63 -3.21 -14.08
CA HIS A 98 -14.22 -3.59 -12.73
C HIS A 98 -12.70 -3.84 -12.65
N LEU A 99 -12.10 -4.38 -13.70
CA LEU A 99 -10.65 -4.53 -13.80
C LEU A 99 -9.96 -3.16 -13.81
N SER A 100 -10.38 -2.25 -14.68
CA SER A 100 -9.81 -0.90 -14.74
C SER A 100 -9.98 -0.15 -13.42
N VAL A 101 -11.10 -0.32 -12.71
CA VAL A 101 -11.27 0.25 -11.36
C VAL A 101 -10.28 -0.38 -10.36
N ALA A 102 -10.13 -1.71 -10.38
CA ALA A 102 -9.17 -2.40 -9.50
C ALA A 102 -7.73 -1.98 -9.80
N ASP A 103 -7.36 -1.86 -11.07
CA ASP A 103 -6.03 -1.43 -11.49
C ASP A 103 -5.77 0.03 -11.15
N LEU A 104 -6.79 0.92 -11.19
CA LEU A 104 -6.67 2.28 -10.66
C LEU A 104 -6.43 2.30 -9.16
N LEU A 105 -7.10 1.44 -8.39
CA LEU A 105 -6.86 1.31 -6.95
C LEU A 105 -5.42 0.84 -6.68
N VAL A 106 -4.94 -0.19 -7.39
CA VAL A 106 -3.54 -0.65 -7.31
C VAL A 106 -2.57 0.46 -7.71
N THR A 107 -2.90 1.21 -8.75
CA THR A 107 -2.06 2.31 -9.24
C THR A 107 -1.92 3.41 -8.20
N VAL A 108 -3.01 3.79 -7.53
CA VAL A 108 -2.98 4.85 -6.52
C VAL A 108 -2.35 4.38 -5.23
N PHE A 109 -2.81 3.25 -4.68
CA PHE A 109 -2.41 2.81 -3.34
C PHE A 109 -1.09 2.04 -3.35
N CYS A 110 -0.89 1.11 -4.29
CA CYS A 110 0.34 0.33 -4.35
C CYS A 110 1.45 1.09 -5.04
N LEU A 111 1.26 1.55 -6.28
CA LEU A 111 2.35 2.19 -7.03
C LEU A 111 2.60 3.64 -6.58
N GLY A 112 1.54 4.45 -6.51
CA GLY A 112 1.64 5.86 -6.12
C GLY A 112 2.05 6.01 -4.66
N GLY A 113 1.43 5.24 -3.77
CA GLY A 113 1.74 5.28 -2.35
C GLY A 113 3.16 4.80 -2.02
N GLU A 114 3.63 3.69 -2.63
CA GLU A 114 5.03 3.25 -2.46
C GLU A 114 6.03 4.22 -3.11
N ALA A 115 5.68 4.89 -4.21
CA ALA A 115 6.53 5.93 -4.79
C ALA A 115 6.68 7.13 -3.84
N VAL A 116 5.59 7.58 -3.21
CA VAL A 116 5.62 8.64 -2.20
C VAL A 116 6.41 8.19 -0.98
N TRP A 117 6.16 6.98 -0.46
CA TRP A 117 6.89 6.40 0.65
C TRP A 117 8.40 6.35 0.41
N SER A 118 8.80 5.86 -0.76
CA SER A 118 10.20 5.77 -1.17
C SER A 118 10.84 7.15 -1.34
N TYR A 119 10.06 8.19 -1.63
CA TYR A 119 10.54 9.56 -1.75
C TYR A 119 10.65 10.27 -0.39
N THR A 120 9.65 10.10 0.49
CA THR A 120 9.63 10.74 1.81
C THR A 120 10.53 10.03 2.82
N VAL A 121 10.84 8.75 2.61
CA VAL A 121 11.67 7.88 3.48
C VAL A 121 11.05 7.64 4.89
N ALA A 122 10.12 8.48 5.32
CA ALA A 122 9.39 8.43 6.58
C ALA A 122 7.86 8.44 6.39
N TRP A 123 7.15 7.94 7.41
CA TRP A 123 5.69 8.04 7.57
C TRP A 123 5.32 9.32 8.28
N LEU A 124 4.42 10.10 7.68
CA LEU A 124 4.01 11.41 8.19
C LEU A 124 2.50 11.50 8.43
N ALA A 125 1.75 10.41 8.22
CA ALA A 125 0.28 10.43 8.22
C ALA A 125 -0.35 9.81 9.49
N GLY A 126 0.47 9.34 10.44
CA GLY A 126 0.02 8.76 11.70
C GLY A 126 -0.43 7.29 11.62
N ASN A 127 -0.64 6.67 12.79
CA ASN A 127 -0.97 5.26 12.94
C ASN A 127 -2.25 4.81 12.22
N LEU A 128 -3.34 5.59 12.33
CA LEU A 128 -4.60 5.24 11.65
C LEU A 128 -4.42 5.20 10.13
N ALA A 129 -3.71 6.17 9.58
CA ALA A 129 -3.43 6.21 8.15
C ALA A 129 -2.52 5.05 7.72
N CYS A 130 -1.52 4.67 8.52
CA CYS A 130 -0.64 3.52 8.24
C CYS A 130 -1.47 2.23 8.07
N LYS A 131 -2.35 1.96 9.04
CA LYS A 131 -3.26 0.80 9.01
C LYS A 131 -4.19 0.81 7.81
N LEU A 132 -4.84 1.95 7.55
CA LEU A 132 -5.76 2.10 6.41
C LEU A 132 -5.03 1.97 5.08
N PHE A 133 -3.84 2.57 4.96
CA PHE A 133 -3.04 2.54 3.75
C PHE A 133 -2.60 1.11 3.42
N LYS A 134 -2.00 0.38 4.38
CA LYS A 134 -1.59 -1.02 4.18
C LYS A 134 -2.78 -1.95 3.92
N PHE A 135 -3.92 -1.68 4.54
CA PHE A 135 -5.17 -2.38 4.21
C PHE A 135 -5.61 -2.14 2.76
N LEU A 136 -5.66 -0.88 2.31
CA LEU A 136 -6.10 -0.50 0.96
C LEU A 136 -5.15 -1.03 -0.11
N GLU A 137 -3.85 -1.02 0.16
CA GLU A 137 -2.81 -1.59 -0.70
C GLU A 137 -3.09 -3.08 -0.96
N MET A 138 -3.19 -3.88 0.11
CA MET A 138 -3.44 -5.32 -0.01
C MET A 138 -4.83 -5.64 -0.57
N PHE A 139 -5.85 -4.86 -0.18
CA PHE A 139 -7.19 -4.96 -0.74
C PHE A 139 -7.20 -4.79 -2.26
N SER A 140 -6.49 -3.79 -2.76
CA SER A 140 -6.40 -3.48 -4.18
C SER A 140 -5.73 -4.62 -4.96
N LEU A 141 -4.64 -5.18 -4.42
CA LEU A 141 -3.93 -6.32 -5.01
C LEU A 141 -4.82 -7.58 -5.10
N TYR A 142 -5.51 -7.93 -4.01
CA TYR A 142 -6.44 -9.06 -4.01
C TYR A 142 -7.59 -8.85 -4.98
N LEU A 143 -8.17 -7.64 -5.00
CA LEU A 143 -9.27 -7.31 -5.88
C LEU A 143 -8.88 -7.43 -7.36
N SER A 144 -7.75 -6.84 -7.78
CA SER A 144 -7.28 -6.96 -9.17
C SER A 144 -7.03 -8.43 -9.54
N THR A 145 -6.37 -9.19 -8.65
CA THR A 145 -6.11 -10.63 -8.86
C THR A 145 -7.41 -11.43 -9.03
N PHE A 146 -8.40 -11.25 -8.16
CA PHE A 146 -9.67 -11.97 -8.30
C PHE A 146 -10.45 -11.57 -9.54
N VAL A 147 -10.44 -10.29 -9.93
CA VAL A 147 -11.08 -9.84 -11.18
C VAL A 147 -10.38 -10.46 -12.41
N LEU A 148 -9.04 -10.52 -12.43
CA LEU A 148 -8.29 -11.20 -13.48
C LEU A 148 -8.64 -12.69 -13.58
N VAL A 149 -8.77 -13.37 -12.44
CA VAL A 149 -9.22 -14.77 -12.39
C VAL A 149 -10.63 -14.90 -12.96
N LEU A 150 -11.58 -14.02 -12.59
CA LEU A 150 -12.93 -14.03 -13.13
C LEU A 150 -12.96 -13.84 -14.65
N ILE A 151 -12.10 -12.97 -15.19
CA ILE A 151 -11.95 -12.78 -16.63
C ILE A 151 -11.42 -14.06 -17.28
N GLY A 152 -10.38 -14.67 -16.71
CA GLY A 152 -9.82 -15.94 -17.20
C GLY A 152 -10.85 -17.07 -17.23
N VAL A 153 -11.64 -17.21 -16.15
CA VAL A 153 -12.73 -18.19 -16.06
C VAL A 153 -13.83 -17.89 -17.10
N ASP A 154 -14.21 -16.62 -17.28
CA ASP A 154 -15.20 -16.26 -18.30
C ASP A 154 -14.73 -16.62 -19.70
N ARG A 155 -13.46 -16.30 -20.04
CA ARG A 155 -12.87 -16.64 -21.35
C ARG A 155 -12.79 -18.15 -21.55
N PHE A 156 -12.37 -18.90 -20.53
CA PHE A 156 -12.33 -20.35 -20.58
C PHE A 156 -13.72 -20.95 -20.84
N LEU A 157 -14.74 -20.48 -20.12
CA LEU A 157 -16.12 -20.96 -20.29
C LEU A 157 -16.70 -20.58 -21.66
N ALA A 158 -16.39 -19.38 -22.17
CA ALA A 158 -16.84 -18.94 -23.49
C ALA A 158 -16.30 -19.83 -24.62
N VAL A 159 -15.04 -20.26 -24.51
CA VAL A 159 -14.40 -21.15 -25.52
C VAL A 159 -14.88 -22.60 -25.36
N ARG A 160 -14.87 -23.14 -24.13
CA ARG A 160 -15.17 -24.55 -23.90
C ARG A 160 -16.67 -24.87 -23.94
N TYR A 161 -17.51 -23.93 -23.54
CA TYR A 161 -18.96 -24.07 -23.41
C TYR A 161 -19.65 -22.83 -24.01
N PRO A 162 -19.86 -22.78 -25.33
CA PRO A 162 -20.39 -21.60 -26.03
C PRO A 162 -21.78 -21.12 -25.54
N ILE A 163 -22.46 -21.90 -24.70
CA ILE A 163 -23.79 -21.61 -24.12
C ILE A 163 -23.73 -21.31 -22.60
N LYS A 164 -22.56 -21.43 -21.94
CA LYS A 164 -22.39 -21.30 -20.47
C LYS A 164 -21.34 -20.26 -20.02
N SER A 165 -21.08 -19.21 -20.81
CA SER A 165 -20.22 -18.09 -20.35
C SER A 165 -20.82 -17.38 -19.12
N LEU A 166 -19.96 -16.77 -18.29
CA LEU A 166 -20.36 -15.90 -17.17
C LEU A 166 -21.00 -14.58 -17.63
N SER A 167 -21.11 -14.36 -18.94
CA SER A 167 -21.69 -13.20 -19.66
C SER A 167 -23.12 -12.79 -19.26
N THR A 168 -23.78 -13.50 -18.37
CA THR A 168 -24.98 -12.94 -17.72
C THR A 168 -24.56 -11.84 -16.74
N ALA A 169 -24.82 -10.57 -17.08
CA ALA A 169 -24.48 -9.39 -16.26
C ALA A 169 -24.84 -9.56 -14.77
N LYS A 170 -25.99 -10.16 -14.45
CA LYS A 170 -26.41 -10.44 -13.06
C LYS A 170 -25.52 -11.45 -12.32
N ARG A 171 -25.01 -12.47 -13.02
CA ARG A 171 -24.09 -13.47 -12.44
C ARG A 171 -22.70 -12.88 -12.27
N CYS A 172 -22.22 -12.19 -13.30
CA CYS A 172 -20.95 -11.46 -13.28
C CYS A 172 -20.88 -10.47 -12.12
N ASN A 173 -21.85 -9.56 -12.00
CA ASN A 173 -21.87 -8.56 -10.90
C ASN A 173 -21.93 -9.21 -9.52
N ARG A 174 -22.59 -10.37 -9.38
CA ARG A 174 -22.62 -11.11 -8.12
C ARG A 174 -21.25 -11.68 -7.77
N LEU A 175 -20.57 -12.31 -8.73
CA LEU A 175 -19.22 -12.85 -8.53
C LEU A 175 -18.21 -11.74 -8.24
N VAL A 176 -18.31 -10.60 -8.92
CA VAL A 176 -17.49 -9.42 -8.61
C VAL A 176 -17.82 -8.92 -7.21
N GLY A 177 -19.08 -8.81 -6.81
CA GLY A 177 -19.44 -8.45 -5.44
C GLY A 177 -18.84 -9.42 -4.39
N CYS A 178 -18.83 -10.72 -4.68
CA CYS A 178 -18.14 -11.71 -3.86
C CYS A 178 -16.63 -11.50 -3.83
N ALA A 179 -16.00 -11.16 -4.96
CA ALA A 179 -14.57 -10.85 -5.02
C ALA A 179 -14.23 -9.62 -4.17
N TRP A 180 -15.03 -8.55 -4.25
CA TRP A 180 -14.87 -7.37 -3.39
C TRP A 180 -14.95 -7.73 -1.90
N GLY A 181 -15.98 -8.51 -1.51
CA GLY A 181 -16.13 -8.95 -0.13
C GLY A 181 -14.99 -9.85 0.34
N LEU A 182 -14.57 -10.80 -0.49
CA LEU A 182 -13.48 -11.72 -0.18
C LEU A 182 -12.13 -10.98 -0.08
N SER A 183 -11.85 -10.06 -1.00
CA SER A 183 -10.66 -9.19 -0.93
C SER A 183 -10.65 -8.38 0.35
N ALA A 184 -11.78 -7.76 0.72
CA ALA A 184 -11.87 -6.98 1.95
C ALA A 184 -11.62 -7.85 3.18
N LEU A 185 -12.23 -9.04 3.23
CA LEU A 185 -12.07 -9.99 4.33
C LEU A 185 -10.63 -10.46 4.49
N LEU A 186 -9.96 -10.81 3.38
CA LEU A 186 -8.57 -11.28 3.41
C LEU A 186 -7.56 -10.17 3.75
N SER A 187 -7.91 -8.91 3.52
CA SER A 187 -7.07 -7.76 3.88
C SER A 187 -7.19 -7.31 5.33
N VAL A 188 -8.23 -7.71 6.07
CA VAL A 188 -8.42 -7.36 7.49
C VAL A 188 -7.19 -7.58 8.38
N PRO A 189 -6.45 -8.72 8.32
CA PRO A 189 -5.29 -8.94 9.18
C PRO A 189 -4.23 -7.84 9.09
N GLN A 190 -4.14 -7.14 7.96
CA GLN A 190 -3.17 -6.06 7.76
C GLN A 190 -3.41 -4.90 8.75
N MET A 191 -4.66 -4.60 9.12
CA MET A 191 -4.95 -3.53 10.09
C MET A 191 -4.51 -3.85 11.53
N VAL A 192 -4.37 -5.14 11.85
CA VAL A 192 -3.99 -5.61 13.18
C VAL A 192 -2.46 -5.70 13.30
N ILE A 193 -1.80 -6.12 12.21
CA ILE A 193 -0.36 -6.32 12.18
C ILE A 193 0.38 -5.00 12.04
N PHE A 194 -0.06 -4.15 11.10
CA PHE A 194 0.67 -2.93 10.79
C PHE A 194 0.37 -1.82 11.79
N HIS A 195 1.41 -1.10 12.20
CA HIS A 195 1.30 0.06 13.07
C HIS A 195 2.45 1.03 12.81
N GLU A 196 2.23 2.27 13.24
CA GLU A 196 3.29 3.28 13.24
C GLU A 196 4.22 3.06 14.43
N VAL A 197 5.53 3.04 14.16
CA VAL A 197 6.59 2.92 15.15
C VAL A 197 7.60 4.05 14.94
N ARG A 198 8.07 4.64 16.05
CA ARG A 198 9.18 5.60 16.02
C ARG A 198 10.49 4.84 15.87
N GLY A 199 11.28 5.19 14.85
CA GLY A 199 12.61 4.61 14.64
C GLY A 199 13.61 5.10 15.71
N PRO A 200 14.71 4.36 15.94
CA PRO A 200 15.75 4.71 16.91
C PRO A 200 16.69 5.80 16.36
N PHE A 201 16.12 6.94 15.99
CA PHE A 201 16.86 8.09 15.43
C PHE A 201 16.70 9.32 16.31
N TYR A 202 17.70 10.19 16.28
CA TYR A 202 17.70 11.45 17.03
C TYR A 202 16.52 12.35 16.63
N GLU A 203 16.24 12.39 15.32
CA GLU A 203 15.11 13.12 14.74
C GLU A 203 13.79 12.34 14.82
N GLU A 204 12.65 13.04 14.74
CA GLU A 204 11.34 12.40 14.69
C GLU A 204 11.13 11.64 13.37
N PHE A 205 11.44 10.34 13.39
CA PHE A 205 11.32 9.45 12.24
C PHE A 205 10.34 8.33 12.54
N TYR A 206 9.25 8.27 11.79
CA TYR A 206 8.20 7.25 11.95
C TYR A 206 8.20 6.29 10.76
N GLN A 207 7.97 5.01 11.03
CA GLN A 207 7.81 3.96 10.02
C GLN A 207 6.50 3.20 10.22
N CYS A 208 5.88 2.81 9.11
CA CYS A 208 4.72 1.91 9.12
C CYS A 208 5.23 0.48 8.92
N VAL A 209 5.19 -0.32 9.99
CA VAL A 209 5.73 -1.69 10.05
C VAL A 209 4.69 -2.70 10.48
#